data_AF-A0A2D5BV29-F1
#
_entry.id   AF-A0A2D5BV29-F1
#
_cell.length_a   1.000
_cell.length_b   1.000
_cell.length_c   1.000
_cell.angle_alpha   90.00
_cell.angle_beta   90.00
_cell.angle_gamma   90.00
#
_symmetry.space_group_name_H-M   'P 1'
#
loop_
_entity.id
_entity.type
_entity.pdbx_description
1 polymer ?
#
loop_
_entity_poly.entity_id
_entity_poly.type
_entity_poly.pdbx_seq_one_letter_code
_entity_poly.pdbx_strand_id
1 'polypeptide(L)'
;MKIEDTMNGFDVIWDLGRRCTYACTYCPPHRANKISPIVTFKDLKESMDFLDQYVKIYEGIRGRPYTKRKISFTGGEPTLHTGFLKFANYIKETYGDRYTIGITTNGMFTKRQANLYKNFAGTISYHAEATPEEKKIVIDNIYLIKHWQVNVMFHKDYFDECIKLCEDLEKAGIKYIPRRIGDDGNDQSSIRRGYTHVYTQVQENYFEKHWTMKKSKNNDKNDKIDLDQIYVNTLAKSNDTGPKKEAIVVKENKKPEVSKVEIDKPLDKKAVVEIDSKSWSPSANEEDEVSQIDIEESLDKKENKVKENTTENKDLDTKVTVYPSLMKDKDLKSRKSKGRMCCGGRDFCLTTSDESKGKLATYVDNTNFYGYRCLVNHYFLYINQETRDIYHHQTCMVNLENDVAPIGNLDNSDAIIERLTKYETEKSWPVISCPKTFCGCGMCVDKIDPEHDIKEHNFGITKVELVPNKLKKMEDTRTITVRTRMESIDDALYIENFNVR
;
A
#
# COMPACT_ATOMS: atom_id res chain seq x y z
N MET A 1 -7.06 25.60 -6.50
CA MET A 1 -7.04 24.17 -6.94
C MET A 1 -8.14 23.40 -6.23
N LYS A 2 -8.77 22.43 -6.89
CA LYS A 2 -9.79 21.54 -6.30
C LYS A 2 -9.45 20.09 -6.62
N ILE A 3 -9.55 19.22 -5.62
CA ILE A 3 -9.47 17.77 -5.76
C ILE A 3 -10.84 17.20 -5.42
N GLU A 4 -11.32 16.29 -6.26
CA GLU A 4 -12.61 15.60 -6.12
C GLU A 4 -12.39 14.08 -6.14
N ASP A 5 -12.90 13.41 -5.11
CA ASP A 5 -12.99 11.96 -5.08
C ASP A 5 -13.90 11.44 -6.22
N THR A 6 -13.55 10.28 -6.75
CA THR A 6 -14.31 9.64 -7.84
C THR A 6 -14.96 8.33 -7.41
N MET A 7 -14.69 7.85 -6.19
CA MET A 7 -15.10 6.52 -5.76
C MET A 7 -16.37 6.51 -4.90
N ASN A 8 -16.64 7.57 -4.13
CA ASN A 8 -17.64 7.61 -3.04
C ASN A 8 -17.46 6.44 -2.05
N GLY A 9 -16.20 6.10 -1.74
CA GLY A 9 -15.85 5.01 -0.82
C GLY A 9 -15.47 5.53 0.57
N PHE A 10 -15.70 4.70 1.59
CA PHE A 10 -15.27 4.94 2.96
C PHE A 10 -14.31 3.84 3.41
N ASP A 11 -13.08 4.21 3.78
CA ASP A 11 -12.09 3.25 4.28
C ASP A 11 -11.85 3.42 5.78
N VAL A 12 -12.00 2.32 6.48
CA VAL A 12 -11.63 2.18 7.87
C VAL A 12 -10.27 1.52 7.91
N ILE A 13 -9.26 2.24 8.37
CA ILE A 13 -7.96 1.68 8.68
C ILE A 13 -8.01 1.22 10.13
N TRP A 14 -8.04 -0.08 10.36
CA TRP A 14 -8.24 -0.64 11.69
C TRP A 14 -6.96 -1.33 12.17
N ASP A 15 -6.25 -0.65 13.04
CA ASP A 15 -5.00 -1.12 13.65
C ASP A 15 -5.31 -2.00 14.86
N LEU A 16 -4.94 -3.28 14.78
CA LEU A 16 -5.19 -4.29 15.82
C LEU A 16 -4.17 -4.26 16.97
N GLY A 17 -3.17 -3.38 16.91
CA GLY A 17 -2.07 -3.28 17.87
C GLY A 17 -0.71 -3.54 17.22
N ARG A 18 0.38 -3.28 17.96
CA ARG A 18 1.75 -3.25 17.42
C ARG A 18 2.42 -4.63 17.28
N ARG A 19 1.81 -5.73 17.71
CA ARG A 19 2.49 -7.05 17.69
C ARG A 19 2.77 -7.54 16.26
N CYS A 20 4.03 -7.82 15.93
CA CYS A 20 4.45 -8.19 14.57
C CYS A 20 5.44 -9.36 14.53
N THR A 21 5.36 -10.21 13.49
CA THR A 21 6.35 -11.27 13.23
C THR A 21 7.68 -10.72 12.74
N TYR A 22 7.68 -9.58 12.04
CA TYR A 22 8.90 -8.92 11.57
C TYR A 22 9.43 -7.88 12.56
N ALA A 23 10.69 -7.48 12.36
CA ALA A 23 11.38 -6.44 13.10
C ALA A 23 12.14 -5.54 12.11
N CYS A 24 11.41 -5.02 11.11
CA CYS A 24 12.00 -4.20 10.06
C CYS A 24 12.67 -2.96 10.68
N THR A 25 13.87 -2.61 10.25
CA THR A 25 14.66 -1.53 10.87
C THR A 25 13.96 -0.17 10.74
N TYR A 26 13.19 0.00 9.67
CA TYR A 26 12.44 1.21 9.40
C TYR A 26 11.05 1.25 10.04
N CYS A 27 10.64 0.19 10.75
CA CYS A 27 9.36 0.18 11.46
C CYS A 27 9.57 0.64 12.91
N PRO A 28 9.08 1.83 13.29
CA PRO A 28 9.35 2.37 14.62
C PRO A 28 8.58 1.62 15.74
N PRO A 29 9.05 1.67 17.00
CA PRO A 29 8.43 0.97 18.13
C PRO A 29 6.96 1.31 18.40
N HIS A 30 6.50 2.51 18.04
CA HIS A 30 5.09 2.90 18.14
C HIS A 30 4.20 2.29 17.05
N ARG A 31 4.76 1.54 16.09
CA ARG A 31 4.03 0.82 15.02
C ARG A 31 4.22 -0.69 15.09
N ALA A 32 5.37 -1.16 15.56
CA ALA A 32 5.62 -2.59 15.69
C ALA A 32 6.50 -2.93 16.90
N ASN A 33 6.16 -4.03 17.57
CA ASN A 33 7.00 -4.70 18.56
C ASN A 33 6.65 -6.20 18.63
N LYS A 34 7.26 -6.93 19.58
CA LYS A 34 7.03 -8.39 19.77
C LYS A 34 6.04 -8.74 20.88
N ILE A 35 5.72 -7.76 21.74
CA ILE A 35 5.18 -8.00 23.07
C ILE A 35 3.79 -7.39 23.30
N SER A 36 3.34 -6.47 22.45
CA SER A 36 2.05 -5.81 22.63
C SER A 36 0.91 -6.84 22.73
N PRO A 37 -0.09 -6.57 23.58
CA PRO A 37 -1.21 -7.47 23.76
C PRO A 37 -2.02 -7.62 22.47
N ILE A 38 -2.70 -8.76 22.35
CA ILE A 38 -3.67 -9.00 21.28
C ILE A 38 -5.04 -8.57 21.83
N VAL A 39 -5.72 -7.68 21.09
CA VAL A 39 -7.05 -7.19 21.44
C VAL A 39 -8.06 -8.34 21.61
N THR A 40 -9.03 -8.18 22.51
CA THR A 40 -10.00 -9.26 22.77
C THR A 40 -11.14 -9.27 21.75
N PHE A 41 -11.78 -10.42 21.58
CA PHE A 41 -12.96 -10.54 20.72
C PHE A 41 -14.14 -9.66 21.18
N LYS A 42 -14.25 -9.41 22.50
CA LYS A 42 -15.28 -8.53 23.06
C LYS A 42 -15.05 -7.09 22.58
N ASP A 43 -13.85 -6.57 22.77
CA ASP A 43 -13.51 -5.19 22.40
C ASP A 43 -13.65 -4.97 20.88
N LEU A 44 -13.30 -5.99 20.08
CA LEU A 44 -13.50 -5.97 18.63
C LEU A 44 -14.97 -5.80 18.24
N LYS A 45 -15.89 -6.50 18.92
CA LYS A 45 -17.34 -6.38 18.66
C LYS A 45 -17.86 -5.00 19.03
N GLU A 46 -17.54 -4.51 20.22
CA GLU A 46 -17.97 -3.18 20.70
C GLU A 46 -17.45 -2.07 19.77
N SER A 47 -16.20 -2.18 19.32
CA SER A 47 -15.61 -1.27 18.33
C SER A 47 -16.33 -1.32 16.97
N MET A 48 -16.85 -2.49 16.57
CA MET A 48 -17.60 -2.66 15.32
C MET A 48 -18.99 -2.02 15.41
N ASP A 49 -19.65 -2.12 16.56
CA ASP A 49 -20.93 -1.46 16.81
C ASP A 49 -20.80 0.06 16.72
N PHE A 50 -19.75 0.63 17.34
CA PHE A 50 -19.40 2.04 17.17
C PHE A 50 -19.17 2.40 15.69
N LEU A 51 -18.37 1.60 14.98
CA LEU A 51 -18.05 1.87 13.57
C LEU A 51 -19.31 1.89 12.69
N ASP A 52 -20.24 0.97 12.89
CA ASP A 52 -21.48 0.90 12.11
C ASP A 52 -22.36 2.14 12.36
N GLN A 53 -22.47 2.59 13.61
CA GLN A 53 -23.16 3.84 13.95
C GLN A 53 -22.47 5.06 13.33
N TYR A 54 -21.13 5.14 13.44
CA TYR A 54 -20.33 6.22 12.87
C TYR A 54 -20.58 6.36 11.36
N VAL A 55 -20.51 5.25 10.62
CA VAL A 55 -20.70 5.25 9.16
C VAL A 55 -22.13 5.68 8.82
N LYS A 56 -23.15 5.21 9.54
CA LYS A 56 -24.55 5.59 9.30
C LYS A 56 -24.77 7.11 9.42
N ILE A 57 -24.19 7.75 10.43
CA ILE A 57 -24.28 9.22 10.59
C ILE A 57 -23.70 9.92 9.37
N TYR A 58 -22.50 9.54 8.94
CA TYR A 58 -21.85 10.11 7.77
C TYR A 58 -22.65 9.92 6.47
N GLU A 59 -23.32 8.78 6.31
CA GLU A 59 -24.21 8.54 5.16
C GLU A 59 -25.50 9.35 5.24
N GLY A 60 -26.05 9.53 6.45
CA GLY A 60 -27.18 10.42 6.72
C GLY A 60 -26.89 11.85 6.27
N ILE A 61 -25.71 12.36 6.62
CA ILE A 61 -25.23 13.70 6.25
C ILE A 61 -24.99 13.84 4.74
N ARG A 62 -24.44 12.81 4.10
CA ARG A 62 -24.27 12.78 2.64
C ARG A 62 -25.63 12.70 1.93
N GLY A 63 -26.66 12.16 2.59
CA GLY A 63 -27.96 11.87 2.00
C GLY A 63 -27.91 10.70 1.02
N ARG A 64 -26.81 9.94 1.01
CA ARG A 64 -26.58 8.77 0.16
C ARG A 64 -25.60 7.81 0.82
N PRO A 65 -25.74 6.50 0.59
CA PRO A 65 -24.76 5.53 1.06
C PRO A 65 -23.43 5.66 0.32
N TYR A 66 -22.36 5.20 0.96
CA TYR A 66 -21.09 4.92 0.29
C TYR A 66 -21.26 3.75 -0.68
N THR A 67 -20.59 3.83 -1.83
CA THR A 67 -20.56 2.73 -2.83
C THR A 67 -19.81 1.53 -2.28
N LYS A 68 -18.82 1.77 -1.42
CA LYS A 68 -18.01 0.74 -0.77
C LYS A 68 -17.59 1.20 0.63
N ARG A 69 -17.76 0.32 1.61
CA ARG A 69 -17.22 0.48 2.97
C ARG A 69 -16.16 -0.59 3.17
N LYS A 70 -14.89 -0.20 3.22
CA LYS A 70 -13.79 -1.16 3.34
C LYS A 70 -13.18 -1.07 4.72
N ILE A 71 -13.14 -2.18 5.45
CA ILE A 71 -12.37 -2.30 6.68
C ILE A 71 -11.02 -2.92 6.33
N SER A 72 -9.95 -2.14 6.42
CA SER A 72 -8.57 -2.58 6.18
C SER A 72 -7.87 -2.80 7.52
N PHE A 73 -7.81 -4.06 7.95
CA PHE A 73 -7.09 -4.46 9.15
C PHE A 73 -5.57 -4.38 8.93
N THR A 74 -4.88 -3.79 9.91
CA THR A 74 -3.45 -3.50 9.90
C THR A 74 -2.90 -3.53 11.33
N GLY A 75 -1.68 -3.04 11.54
CA GLY A 75 -1.08 -2.77 12.84
C GLY A 75 0.38 -3.17 12.77
N GLY A 76 0.79 -4.03 13.70
CA GLY A 76 1.89 -4.96 13.49
C GLY A 76 1.51 -5.97 12.40
N GLU A 77 1.32 -7.24 12.76
CA GLU A 77 0.90 -8.29 11.82
C GLU A 77 -0.51 -8.81 12.17
N PRO A 78 -1.57 -8.39 11.44
CA PRO A 78 -2.94 -8.81 11.77
C PRO A 78 -3.14 -10.32 11.69
N THR A 79 -2.38 -11.07 10.89
CA THR A 79 -2.52 -12.53 10.82
C THR A 79 -2.00 -13.26 12.05
N LEU A 80 -1.32 -12.58 12.98
CA LEU A 80 -0.98 -13.14 14.30
C LEU A 80 -2.19 -13.23 15.23
N HIS A 81 -3.24 -12.45 14.98
CA HIS A 81 -4.41 -12.44 15.84
C HIS A 81 -5.21 -13.73 15.64
N THR A 82 -5.12 -14.65 16.61
CA THR A 82 -5.77 -15.98 16.55
C THR A 82 -7.29 -15.91 16.41
N GLY A 83 -7.91 -14.86 16.98
CA GLY A 83 -9.35 -14.57 16.83
C GLY A 83 -9.77 -13.86 15.54
N PHE A 84 -8.86 -13.54 14.61
CA PHE A 84 -9.18 -12.70 13.46
C PHE A 84 -10.25 -13.32 12.56
N LEU A 85 -10.12 -14.59 12.18
CA LEU A 85 -11.09 -15.27 11.32
C LEU A 85 -12.47 -15.37 11.99
N LYS A 86 -12.50 -15.60 13.31
CA LYS A 86 -13.74 -15.57 14.10
C LYS A 86 -14.41 -14.20 14.01
N PHE A 87 -13.64 -13.13 14.10
CA PHE A 87 -14.16 -11.76 13.99
C PHE A 87 -14.61 -11.40 12.58
N ALA A 88 -13.86 -11.82 11.55
CA ALA A 88 -14.26 -11.63 10.16
C ALA A 88 -15.60 -12.34 9.86
N ASN A 89 -15.79 -13.56 10.37
CA ASN A 89 -17.06 -14.28 10.26
C ASN A 89 -18.19 -13.55 11.01
N TYR A 90 -17.93 -13.09 12.23
CA TYR A 90 -18.90 -12.28 12.99
C TYR A 90 -19.37 -11.05 12.20
N ILE A 91 -18.45 -10.31 11.57
CA ILE A 91 -18.79 -9.14 10.75
C ILE A 91 -19.72 -9.55 9.59
N LYS A 92 -19.37 -10.64 8.89
CA LYS A 92 -20.17 -11.12 7.76
C LYS A 92 -21.55 -11.61 8.19
N GLU A 93 -21.65 -12.34 9.30
CA GLU A 93 -22.91 -12.85 9.83
C GLU A 93 -23.81 -11.73 10.35
N THR A 94 -23.23 -10.70 10.99
CA THR A 94 -24.00 -9.65 11.68
C THR A 94 -24.35 -8.47 10.77
N TYR A 95 -23.43 -8.05 9.89
CA TYR A 95 -23.60 -6.87 9.04
C TYR A 95 -23.71 -7.20 7.54
N GLY A 96 -23.63 -8.49 7.17
CA GLY A 96 -23.75 -8.95 5.79
C GLY A 96 -22.66 -8.37 4.87
N ASP A 97 -23.05 -8.06 3.63
CA ASP A 97 -22.15 -7.48 2.63
C ASP A 97 -21.95 -5.96 2.78
N ARG A 98 -22.41 -5.36 3.90
CA ARG A 98 -22.24 -3.92 4.16
C ARG A 98 -20.76 -3.53 4.16
N TYR A 99 -19.88 -4.41 4.63
CA TYR A 99 -18.44 -4.15 4.77
C TYR A 99 -17.60 -5.14 3.95
N THR A 100 -16.70 -4.60 3.12
CA THR A 100 -15.62 -5.38 2.53
C THR A 100 -14.48 -5.50 3.54
N ILE A 101 -14.15 -6.73 3.93
CA ILE A 101 -13.02 -7.02 4.80
C ILE A 101 -11.73 -7.05 3.97
N GLY A 102 -10.74 -6.28 4.42
CA GLY A 102 -9.42 -6.13 3.85
C GLY A 102 -8.32 -6.38 4.87
N ILE A 103 -7.20 -6.96 4.46
CA ILE A 103 -6.03 -7.20 5.34
C ILE A 103 -4.78 -6.58 4.71
N THR A 104 -4.00 -5.83 5.48
CA THR A 104 -2.62 -5.45 5.13
C THR A 104 -1.67 -6.26 5.99
N THR A 105 -0.88 -7.11 5.37
CA THR A 105 -0.04 -8.13 6.03
C THR A 105 1.34 -8.17 5.40
N ASN A 106 2.37 -8.62 6.12
CA ASN A 106 3.69 -8.89 5.56
C ASN A 106 3.73 -10.16 4.69
N GLY A 107 2.65 -10.95 4.65
CA GLY A 107 2.56 -12.13 3.79
C GLY A 107 3.31 -13.36 4.31
N MET A 108 3.97 -13.27 5.47
CA MET A 108 4.74 -14.36 6.06
C MET A 108 3.81 -15.26 6.89
N PHE A 109 3.08 -16.10 6.19
CA PHE A 109 2.20 -17.10 6.77
C PHE A 109 2.19 -18.40 5.95
N THR A 110 1.70 -19.47 6.57
CA THR A 110 1.65 -20.79 5.92
C THR A 110 0.70 -20.80 4.71
N LYS A 111 0.94 -21.69 3.74
CA LYS A 111 0.01 -21.93 2.61
C LYS A 111 -1.42 -22.26 3.07
N ARG A 112 -1.57 -22.90 4.24
CA ARG A 112 -2.88 -23.14 4.87
C ARG A 112 -3.58 -21.83 5.25
N GLN A 113 -2.87 -20.93 5.94
CA GLN A 113 -3.39 -19.60 6.26
C GLN A 113 -3.68 -18.79 5.01
N ALA A 114 -2.80 -18.83 4.00
CA ALA A 114 -3.01 -18.16 2.72
C ALA A 114 -4.36 -18.55 2.08
N ASN A 115 -4.71 -19.83 2.11
CA ASN A 115 -5.98 -20.32 1.58
C ASN A 115 -7.22 -19.87 2.37
N LEU A 116 -7.06 -19.54 3.66
CA LEU A 116 -8.13 -18.96 4.47
C LEU A 116 -8.29 -17.46 4.18
N TYR A 117 -7.17 -16.76 3.99
CA TYR A 117 -7.19 -15.31 3.79
C TYR A 117 -7.50 -14.88 2.36
N LYS A 118 -7.18 -15.69 1.35
CA LYS A 118 -7.32 -15.33 -0.07
C LYS A 118 -8.72 -14.88 -0.51
N ASN A 119 -9.77 -15.15 0.26
CA ASN A 119 -11.13 -14.73 -0.09
C ASN A 119 -11.45 -13.31 0.40
N PHE A 120 -10.61 -12.70 1.25
CA PHE A 120 -10.74 -11.30 1.62
C PHE A 120 -10.14 -10.39 0.54
N ALA A 121 -10.41 -9.10 0.62
CA ALA A 121 -9.54 -8.13 -0.03
C ALA A 121 -8.20 -8.05 0.74
N GLY A 122 -7.13 -7.59 0.10
CA GLY A 122 -5.92 -7.39 0.87
C GLY A 122 -4.74 -6.78 0.13
N THR A 123 -3.68 -6.61 0.89
CA THR A 123 -2.40 -6.08 0.45
C THR A 123 -1.28 -6.83 1.16
N ILE A 124 -0.37 -7.42 0.38
CA ILE A 124 0.87 -8.01 0.90
C ILE A 124 1.96 -6.95 0.83
N SER A 125 2.59 -6.64 1.96
CA SER A 125 3.76 -5.77 2.01
C SER A 125 5.02 -6.64 1.89
N TYR A 126 5.78 -6.48 0.82
CA TYR A 126 7.06 -7.17 0.64
C TYR A 126 8.17 -6.37 1.33
N HIS A 127 8.95 -7.04 2.19
CA HIS A 127 10.03 -6.45 2.97
C HIS A 127 11.38 -7.05 2.54
N ALA A 128 12.25 -6.21 1.97
CA ALA A 128 13.56 -6.67 1.49
C ALA A 128 14.56 -7.05 2.60
N GLU A 129 14.27 -6.70 3.86
CA GLU A 129 15.10 -7.08 5.02
C GLU A 129 14.84 -8.51 5.54
N ALA A 130 13.79 -9.18 5.05
CA ALA A 130 13.45 -10.54 5.46
C ALA A 130 14.53 -11.56 5.02
N THR A 131 14.59 -12.71 5.68
CA THR A 131 15.56 -13.76 5.28
C THR A 131 15.21 -14.34 3.90
N PRO A 132 16.16 -14.99 3.19
CA PRO A 132 15.86 -15.63 1.91
C PRO A 132 14.68 -16.62 1.97
N GLU A 133 14.57 -17.37 3.05
CA GLU A 133 13.48 -18.34 3.28
C GLU A 133 12.14 -17.64 3.48
N GLU A 134 12.12 -16.57 4.28
CA GLU A 134 10.93 -15.75 4.50
C GLU A 134 10.48 -15.08 3.20
N LYS A 135 11.41 -14.48 2.44
CA LYS A 135 11.13 -13.87 1.13
C LYS A 135 10.51 -14.89 0.17
N LYS A 136 11.05 -16.10 0.13
CA LYS A 136 10.50 -17.19 -0.71
C LYS A 136 9.05 -17.49 -0.33
N ILE A 137 8.74 -17.63 0.96
CA ILE A 137 7.36 -17.87 1.43
C ILE A 137 6.43 -16.72 1.03
N VAL A 138 6.87 -15.47 1.24
CA VAL A 138 6.08 -14.29 0.89
C VAL A 138 5.82 -14.22 -0.61
N ILE A 139 6.83 -14.48 -1.45
CA ILE A 139 6.68 -14.54 -2.91
C ILE A 139 5.72 -15.66 -3.31
N ASP A 140 5.88 -16.88 -2.77
CA ASP A 140 4.97 -18.01 -3.02
C ASP A 140 3.52 -17.63 -2.69
N ASN A 141 3.30 -16.91 -1.57
CA ASN A 141 1.97 -16.41 -1.18
C ASN A 141 1.46 -15.29 -2.09
N ILE A 142 2.32 -14.38 -2.56
CA ILE A 142 1.94 -13.35 -3.56
C ILE A 142 1.41 -14.01 -4.83
N TYR A 143 2.12 -15.02 -5.35
CA TYR A 143 1.69 -15.73 -6.56
C TYR A 143 0.47 -16.64 -6.33
N LEU A 144 0.24 -17.09 -5.10
CA LEU A 144 -0.99 -17.80 -4.73
C LEU A 144 -2.20 -16.84 -4.64
N ILE A 145 -2.00 -15.60 -4.20
CA ILE A 145 -3.05 -14.60 -3.97
C ILE A 145 -2.92 -13.43 -4.97
N LYS A 146 -2.87 -13.75 -6.27
CA LYS A 146 -2.56 -12.78 -7.35
C LYS A 146 -3.49 -11.56 -7.44
N HIS A 147 -4.72 -11.68 -6.94
CA HIS A 147 -5.72 -10.61 -6.98
C HIS A 147 -5.52 -9.56 -5.88
N TRP A 148 -4.59 -9.78 -4.94
CA TRP A 148 -4.22 -8.77 -3.95
C TRP A 148 -3.19 -7.80 -4.51
N GLN A 149 -3.20 -6.58 -3.97
CA GLN A 149 -2.15 -5.62 -4.27
C GLN A 149 -0.88 -5.99 -3.51
N VAL A 150 0.29 -5.77 -4.12
CA VAL A 150 1.58 -5.88 -3.44
C VAL A 150 2.13 -4.48 -3.18
N ASN A 151 2.41 -4.17 -1.92
CA ASN A 151 3.18 -3.00 -1.54
C ASN A 151 4.65 -3.42 -1.46
N VAL A 152 5.47 -3.05 -2.44
CA VAL A 152 6.91 -3.31 -2.40
C VAL A 152 7.55 -2.22 -1.57
N MET A 153 8.10 -2.54 -0.40
CA MET A 153 8.71 -1.55 0.50
C MET A 153 10.15 -1.27 0.04
N PHE A 154 10.36 -0.17 -0.69
CA PHE A 154 11.64 0.14 -1.31
C PHE A 154 12.69 0.52 -0.27
N HIS A 155 13.43 -0.48 0.22
CA HIS A 155 14.58 -0.26 1.07
C HIS A 155 15.73 0.33 0.25
N LYS A 156 16.36 1.41 0.76
CA LYS A 156 17.39 2.16 0.01
C LYS A 156 18.57 1.26 -0.40
N ASP A 157 18.94 0.32 0.46
CA ASP A 157 20.07 -0.59 0.27
C ASP A 157 19.71 -1.87 -0.52
N TYR A 158 18.41 -2.11 -0.78
CA TYR A 158 17.91 -3.24 -1.57
C TYR A 158 17.11 -2.76 -2.79
N PHE A 159 17.45 -1.59 -3.32
CA PHE A 159 16.64 -0.91 -4.32
C PHE A 159 16.48 -1.74 -5.60
N ASP A 160 17.57 -2.35 -6.09
CA ASP A 160 17.56 -3.17 -7.31
C ASP A 160 16.72 -4.45 -7.15
N GLU A 161 16.74 -5.07 -5.97
CA GLU A 161 15.84 -6.19 -5.64
C GLU A 161 14.38 -5.75 -5.72
N CYS A 162 14.06 -4.56 -5.21
CA CYS A 162 12.71 -4.02 -5.25
C CYS A 162 12.26 -3.72 -6.69
N ILE A 163 13.15 -3.16 -7.54
CA ILE A 163 12.87 -2.96 -8.98
C ILE A 163 12.58 -4.30 -9.65
N LYS A 164 13.46 -5.29 -9.47
CA LYS A 164 13.31 -6.61 -10.09
C LYS A 164 11.99 -7.27 -9.69
N LEU A 165 11.63 -7.22 -8.41
CA LEU A 165 10.33 -7.73 -7.97
C LEU A 165 9.17 -6.99 -8.63
N CYS A 166 9.23 -5.66 -8.75
CA CYS A 166 8.21 -4.90 -9.47
C CYS A 166 8.07 -5.34 -10.94
N GLU A 167 9.17 -5.60 -11.64
CA GLU A 167 9.16 -6.12 -13.02
C GLU A 167 8.54 -7.51 -13.10
N ASP A 168 8.87 -8.41 -12.17
CA ASP A 168 8.32 -9.76 -12.12
C ASP A 168 6.80 -9.73 -11.83
N LEU A 169 6.36 -8.86 -10.92
CA LEU A 169 4.94 -8.65 -10.63
C LEU A 169 4.20 -8.06 -11.84
N GLU A 170 4.81 -7.11 -12.57
CA GLU A 170 4.20 -6.56 -13.78
C GLU A 170 4.04 -7.64 -14.87
N LYS A 171 5.09 -8.44 -15.12
CA LYS A 171 5.03 -9.58 -16.06
C LYS A 171 3.95 -10.60 -15.67
N ALA A 172 3.75 -10.80 -14.36
CA ALA A 172 2.74 -11.72 -13.83
C ALA A 172 1.31 -11.13 -13.81
N GLY A 173 1.13 -9.87 -14.19
CA GLY A 173 -0.17 -9.17 -14.12
C GLY A 173 -0.65 -8.90 -12.70
N ILE A 174 0.25 -8.90 -11.71
CA ILE A 174 -0.07 -8.69 -10.30
C ILE A 174 0.00 -7.18 -10.00
N LYS A 175 -1.07 -6.63 -9.42
CA LYS A 175 -1.11 -5.21 -9.06
C LYS A 175 -0.08 -4.91 -7.97
N TYR A 176 0.76 -3.91 -8.17
CA TYR A 176 1.73 -3.47 -7.16
C TYR A 176 1.82 -1.95 -7.02
N ILE A 177 2.38 -1.51 -5.89
CA ILE A 177 2.74 -0.12 -5.58
C ILE A 177 4.18 -0.11 -5.04
N PRO A 178 5.12 0.58 -5.70
CA PRO A 178 6.43 0.86 -5.11
C PRO A 178 6.27 1.88 -3.97
N ARG A 179 6.48 1.44 -2.74
CA ARG A 179 6.30 2.26 -1.52
C ARG A 179 7.63 2.80 -1.04
N ARG A 180 7.71 4.14 -0.94
CA ARG A 180 8.78 4.83 -0.22
C ARG A 180 8.66 4.54 1.28
N ILE A 181 9.80 4.39 1.94
CA ILE A 181 9.91 4.18 3.38
C ILE A 181 10.12 5.54 4.07
N GLY A 182 9.22 5.86 5.01
CA GLY A 182 9.24 7.11 5.78
C GLY A 182 8.92 8.37 5.00
N ASP A 183 7.74 8.42 4.39
CA ASP A 183 7.25 9.62 3.68
C ASP A 183 6.52 10.57 4.65
N ASP A 184 7.25 10.99 5.69
CA ASP A 184 6.77 11.78 6.84
C ASP A 184 7.22 13.25 6.83
N GLY A 185 7.68 13.75 5.69
CA GLY A 185 7.96 15.17 5.49
C GLY A 185 9.34 15.63 5.98
N ASN A 186 10.36 14.77 5.83
CA ASN A 186 11.76 15.03 6.20
C ASN A 186 11.99 15.19 7.71
N ASP A 187 11.28 14.42 8.55
CA ASP A 187 11.54 14.38 9.99
C ASP A 187 12.98 13.92 10.27
N GLN A 188 13.82 14.84 10.77
CA GLN A 188 15.23 14.58 11.00
C GLN A 188 15.45 13.48 12.04
N SER A 189 14.53 13.33 13.00
CA SER A 189 14.60 12.26 13.99
C SER A 189 14.39 10.89 13.33
N SER A 190 13.36 10.76 12.50
CA SER A 190 13.06 9.53 11.76
C SER A 190 14.16 9.17 10.75
N ILE A 191 14.77 10.16 10.09
CA ILE A 191 15.94 9.93 9.21
C ILE A 191 17.13 9.38 10.02
N ARG A 192 17.49 10.02 11.14
CA ARG A 192 18.62 9.56 11.97
C ARG A 192 18.42 8.15 12.52
N ARG A 193 17.18 7.79 12.85
CA ARG A 193 16.83 6.45 13.36
C ARG A 193 16.66 5.39 12.27
N GLY A 194 16.75 5.76 10.98
CA GLY A 194 16.54 4.85 9.86
C GLY A 194 15.08 4.53 9.54
N TYR A 195 14.12 5.15 10.25
CA TYR A 195 12.68 5.00 9.97
C TYR A 195 12.26 5.66 8.66
N THR A 196 13.02 6.67 8.26
CA THR A 196 12.86 7.36 6.97
C THR A 196 14.10 7.17 6.13
N HIS A 197 13.91 6.64 4.92
CA HIS A 197 14.99 6.46 3.97
C HIS A 197 15.20 7.72 3.13
N VAL A 198 16.47 8.09 2.98
CA VAL A 198 16.92 9.07 2.00
C VAL A 198 17.40 8.32 0.78
N TYR A 199 16.79 8.60 -0.37
CA TYR A 199 17.11 7.97 -1.63
C TYR A 199 18.04 8.85 -2.46
N THR A 200 18.85 8.23 -3.33
CA THR A 200 19.69 8.95 -4.29
C THR A 200 18.84 9.60 -5.38
N GLN A 201 19.40 10.56 -6.13
CA GLN A 201 18.66 11.18 -7.24
C GLN A 201 18.22 10.17 -8.31
N VAL A 202 19.01 9.13 -8.56
CA VAL A 202 18.64 8.04 -9.48
C VAL A 202 17.41 7.27 -8.98
N GLN A 203 17.39 6.96 -7.68
CA GLN A 203 16.26 6.30 -7.02
C GLN A 203 14.99 7.18 -7.00
N GLU A 204 15.14 8.48 -6.73
CA GLU A 204 14.04 9.45 -6.81
C GLU A 204 13.44 9.51 -8.23
N ASN A 205 14.29 9.53 -9.26
CA ASN A 205 13.86 9.52 -10.66
C ASN A 205 13.07 8.25 -11.02
N TYR A 206 13.41 7.09 -10.43
CA TYR A 206 12.65 5.86 -10.62
C TYR A 206 11.20 6.01 -10.13
N PHE A 207 11.00 6.56 -8.93
CA PHE A 207 9.66 6.82 -8.42
C PHE A 207 8.92 7.79 -9.35
N GLU A 208 9.51 8.94 -9.68
CA GLU A 208 8.88 9.94 -10.56
C GLU A 208 8.44 9.33 -11.91
N LYS A 209 9.29 8.51 -12.54
CA LYS A 209 8.97 7.80 -13.79
C LYS A 209 7.83 6.81 -13.63
N HIS A 210 7.84 5.96 -12.60
CA HIS A 210 6.77 4.97 -12.37
C HIS A 210 5.39 5.63 -12.29
N TRP A 211 5.30 6.80 -11.66
CA TRP A 211 4.03 7.48 -11.42
C TRP A 211 3.57 8.37 -12.57
N THR A 212 4.50 8.91 -13.36
CA THR A 212 4.19 9.72 -14.54
C THR A 212 3.83 8.87 -15.76
N MET A 213 4.43 7.69 -15.93
CA MET A 213 4.24 6.82 -17.10
C MET A 213 2.94 5.98 -17.08
N LYS A 214 2.22 5.91 -15.96
CA LYS A 214 1.06 5.01 -15.80
C LYS A 214 -0.17 5.37 -16.67
N LYS A 215 -0.13 6.48 -17.43
CA LYS A 215 -1.24 6.93 -18.29
C LYS A 215 -1.05 6.71 -19.80
N SER A 216 0.14 6.37 -20.30
CA SER A 216 0.30 6.05 -21.73
C SER A 216 -0.31 4.69 -22.08
N LYS A 217 -0.15 3.69 -21.21
CA LYS A 217 -0.57 2.29 -21.46
C LYS A 217 -2.09 2.05 -21.55
N ASN A 218 -2.94 2.99 -21.13
CA ASN A 218 -4.40 2.81 -21.21
C ASN A 218 -5.03 3.34 -22.52
N ASN A 219 -4.27 4.07 -23.35
CA ASN A 219 -4.74 4.54 -24.66
C ASN A 219 -4.29 3.62 -25.82
N ASP A 220 -3.27 2.78 -25.63
CA ASP A 220 -2.70 1.93 -26.68
C ASP A 220 -3.31 0.51 -26.72
N LYS A 221 -4.62 0.38 -26.47
CA LYS A 221 -5.31 -0.93 -26.61
C LYS A 221 -5.76 -1.26 -28.03
N ASN A 222 -5.34 -0.51 -29.04
CA ASN A 222 -5.81 -0.71 -30.42
C ASN A 222 -4.75 -0.96 -31.49
N ASP A 223 -3.46 -1.07 -31.15
CA ASP A 223 -2.47 -1.45 -32.16
C ASP A 223 -2.17 -2.95 -32.08
N LYS A 224 -2.74 -3.70 -33.02
CA LYS A 224 -2.33 -5.08 -33.31
C LYS A 224 -0.84 -5.06 -33.67
N ILE A 225 -0.01 -5.56 -32.78
CA ILE A 225 1.42 -5.73 -33.03
C ILE A 225 1.59 -6.95 -33.94
N ASP A 226 2.14 -6.70 -35.12
CA ASP A 226 2.55 -7.73 -36.08
C ASP A 226 3.80 -8.44 -35.54
N LEU A 227 3.61 -9.68 -35.08
CA LEU A 227 4.61 -10.50 -34.41
C LEU A 227 5.70 -11.01 -35.37
N ASP A 228 5.43 -11.03 -36.67
CA ASP A 228 6.35 -11.59 -37.66
C ASP A 228 7.54 -10.65 -37.91
N GLN A 229 7.34 -9.34 -37.79
CA GLN A 229 8.40 -8.34 -37.97
C GLN A 229 9.42 -8.33 -36.81
N ILE A 230 9.01 -8.75 -35.61
CA ILE A 230 9.89 -8.80 -34.42
C ILE A 230 10.84 -10.00 -34.51
N TYR A 231 10.37 -11.13 -35.06
CA TYR A 231 11.18 -12.34 -35.17
C TYR A 231 12.33 -12.19 -36.18
N VAL A 232 12.06 -11.54 -37.33
CA VAL A 232 13.07 -11.24 -38.37
C VAL A 232 14.20 -10.35 -37.84
N ASN A 233 13.89 -9.40 -36.96
CA ASN A 233 14.87 -8.47 -36.40
C ASN A 233 15.80 -9.11 -35.34
N THR A 234 15.41 -10.25 -34.77
CA THR A 234 16.15 -10.90 -33.68
C THR A 234 17.24 -11.85 -34.22
N LEU A 235 17.00 -12.46 -35.38
CA LEU A 235 17.98 -13.34 -36.05
C LEU A 235 19.11 -12.58 -36.77
N ALA A 236 18.90 -11.31 -37.13
CA ALA A 236 19.91 -10.49 -37.81
C ALA A 236 21.04 -9.96 -36.88
N LYS A 237 20.96 -10.19 -35.56
CA LYS A 237 21.88 -9.60 -34.57
C LYS A 237 22.87 -10.56 -33.89
N SER A 238 22.92 -11.84 -34.24
CA SER A 238 23.92 -12.77 -33.69
C SER A 238 25.07 -13.04 -34.66
N ASN A 239 26.08 -12.17 -34.67
CA ASN A 239 27.40 -12.46 -35.22
C ASN A 239 28.48 -11.96 -34.24
N ASP A 240 28.55 -12.60 -33.07
CA ASP A 240 29.72 -12.46 -32.20
C ASP A 240 30.20 -13.84 -31.72
N THR A 241 31.42 -14.16 -32.16
CA THR A 241 32.19 -15.36 -31.81
C THR A 241 32.85 -15.13 -30.46
N GLY A 242 32.19 -15.57 -29.39
CA GLY A 242 32.72 -15.50 -28.03
C GLY A 242 34.07 -16.24 -27.84
N PRO A 243 34.80 -15.93 -26.75
CA PRO A 243 36.20 -16.34 -26.57
C PRO A 243 36.36 -17.86 -26.37
N LYS A 244 37.45 -18.40 -26.92
CA LYS A 244 37.81 -19.82 -26.84
C LYS A 244 38.00 -20.27 -25.39
N LYS A 245 37.32 -21.36 -25.00
CA LYS A 245 37.52 -22.06 -23.72
C LYS A 245 38.84 -22.85 -23.76
N GLU A 246 39.74 -22.57 -22.82
CA GLU A 246 40.84 -23.49 -22.50
C GLU A 246 40.33 -24.60 -21.58
N ALA A 247 40.85 -25.82 -21.81
CA ALA A 247 40.44 -27.04 -21.11
C ALA A 247 40.99 -27.10 -19.69
N ILE A 248 40.12 -27.29 -18.69
CA ILE A 248 40.51 -27.54 -17.30
C ILE A 248 40.80 -29.03 -17.11
N VAL A 249 42.06 -29.32 -16.81
CA VAL A 249 42.59 -30.63 -16.43
C VAL A 249 42.19 -30.95 -14.99
N VAL A 250 41.62 -32.14 -14.78
CA VAL A 250 41.27 -32.72 -13.48
C VAL A 250 42.54 -33.13 -12.73
N LYS A 251 42.68 -32.72 -11.46
CA LYS A 251 43.59 -33.37 -10.49
C LYS A 251 42.87 -33.60 -9.16
N GLU A 252 42.92 -34.85 -8.71
CA GLU A 252 42.37 -35.38 -7.45
C GLU A 252 43.25 -35.11 -6.21
N ASN A 253 42.65 -35.37 -5.04
CA ASN A 253 43.22 -35.68 -3.72
C ASN A 253 43.57 -34.45 -2.83
N LYS A 254 43.23 -34.36 -1.53
CA LYS A 254 43.10 -35.37 -0.46
C LYS A 254 42.21 -34.86 0.71
N LYS A 255 41.57 -35.79 1.43
CA LYS A 255 40.91 -35.61 2.75
C LYS A 255 41.90 -35.21 3.86
N PRO A 256 41.46 -34.48 4.91
CA PRO A 256 42.04 -34.54 6.25
C PRO A 256 41.20 -35.39 7.23
N GLU A 257 41.91 -35.96 8.20
CA GLU A 257 41.49 -36.96 9.17
C GLU A 257 40.63 -36.45 10.34
N VAL A 258 40.02 -37.46 10.97
CA VAL A 258 39.12 -37.48 12.13
C VAL A 258 39.89 -37.29 13.44
N SER A 259 39.29 -36.59 14.41
CA SER A 259 39.54 -36.86 15.83
C SER A 259 38.22 -37.15 16.56
N LYS A 260 38.21 -38.28 17.27
CA LYS A 260 37.10 -38.87 18.02
C LYS A 260 37.01 -38.27 19.42
N VAL A 261 35.79 -38.11 19.94
CA VAL A 261 35.47 -38.36 21.36
C VAL A 261 34.08 -39.01 21.42
N GLU A 262 34.02 -40.24 21.94
CA GLU A 262 32.80 -40.98 22.32
C GLU A 262 32.44 -40.69 23.78
N ILE A 263 31.17 -40.92 24.16
CA ILE A 263 30.71 -41.86 25.20
C ILE A 263 29.15 -41.84 25.26
N ASP A 264 28.54 -43.01 24.98
CA ASP A 264 27.34 -43.70 25.56
C ASP A 264 26.10 -42.91 26.04
N LYS A 265 24.82 -43.32 25.88
CA LYS A 265 24.11 -44.60 25.60
C LYS A 265 22.60 -44.32 25.26
N PRO A 266 21.77 -45.32 24.85
CA PRO A 266 20.60 -45.18 23.95
C PRO A 266 19.21 -45.37 24.60
N LEU A 267 18.15 -45.33 23.74
CA LEU A 267 16.74 -45.84 23.82
C LEU A 267 15.74 -44.70 23.45
N ASP A 268 14.67 -44.85 22.66
CA ASP A 268 13.84 -46.01 22.32
C ASP A 268 12.99 -45.74 21.05
N LYS A 269 12.63 -46.80 20.31
CA LYS A 269 11.61 -46.79 19.23
C LYS A 269 10.26 -47.27 19.80
N LYS A 270 9.17 -46.58 19.46
CA LYS A 270 7.76 -47.04 19.31
C LYS A 270 6.90 -45.78 19.04
N ALA A 271 5.85 -45.74 18.22
CA ALA A 271 4.97 -46.79 17.73
C ALA A 271 4.37 -46.42 16.36
N VAL A 272 4.02 -47.48 15.63
CA VAL A 272 3.12 -47.53 14.47
C VAL A 272 1.68 -47.51 14.98
N VAL A 273 0.78 -46.79 14.30
CA VAL A 273 -0.66 -47.13 14.23
C VAL A 273 -1.13 -46.84 12.80
N GLU A 274 -1.43 -47.91 12.06
CA GLU A 274 -2.32 -47.92 10.90
C GLU A 274 -3.77 -47.86 11.40
N ILE A 275 -4.63 -47.09 10.72
CA ILE A 275 -6.02 -47.52 10.48
C ILE A 275 -6.41 -47.21 9.04
N ASP A 276 -7.08 -48.23 8.52
CA ASP A 276 -7.59 -48.61 7.21
C ASP A 276 -8.60 -47.67 6.51
N SER A 277 -8.93 -48.14 5.32
CA SER A 277 -9.41 -47.63 4.04
C SER A 277 -10.90 -47.27 3.84
N LYS A 278 -11.14 -46.85 2.57
CA LYS A 278 -12.38 -46.79 1.75
C LYS A 278 -13.14 -45.45 1.82
N SER A 279 -13.61 -44.82 0.75
CA SER A 279 -13.88 -45.15 -0.68
C SER A 279 -14.05 -43.77 -1.39
N TRP A 280 -13.92 -43.50 -2.69
CA TRP A 280 -14.62 -44.03 -3.87
C TRP A 280 -14.19 -43.13 -5.07
N SER A 281 -13.88 -43.71 -6.23
CA SER A 281 -13.65 -43.08 -7.56
C SER A 281 -14.97 -42.74 -8.28
N PRO A 282 -15.05 -41.97 -9.39
CA PRO A 282 -14.70 -42.55 -10.69
C PRO A 282 -14.22 -41.61 -11.84
N SER A 283 -13.48 -42.23 -12.77
CA SER A 283 -13.43 -42.14 -14.26
C SER A 283 -13.69 -40.79 -14.96
N ALA A 284 -12.74 -40.26 -15.76
CA ALA A 284 -12.36 -40.63 -17.14
C ALA A 284 -13.28 -40.04 -18.24
N ASN A 285 -12.68 -39.29 -19.18
CA ASN A 285 -12.80 -39.54 -20.62
C ASN A 285 -11.73 -38.74 -21.40
N GLU A 286 -11.03 -39.48 -22.26
CA GLU A 286 -10.31 -39.19 -23.51
C GLU A 286 -11.03 -38.14 -24.39
N GLU A 287 -10.48 -37.45 -25.38
CA GLU A 287 -9.51 -37.70 -26.49
C GLU A 287 -9.32 -36.27 -27.12
N ASP A 288 -8.22 -35.84 -27.75
CA ASP A 288 -7.76 -36.24 -29.09
C ASP A 288 -6.55 -35.35 -29.48
N GLU A 289 -5.77 -35.86 -30.44
CA GLU A 289 -4.42 -35.45 -30.82
C GLU A 289 -4.36 -34.96 -32.29
N VAL A 290 -3.28 -34.24 -32.63
CA VAL A 290 -2.65 -34.06 -33.96
C VAL A 290 -3.21 -33.02 -34.97
N SER A 291 -2.36 -32.05 -35.34
CA SER A 291 -1.71 -31.99 -36.69
C SER A 291 -0.78 -30.78 -36.87
N GLN A 292 0.45 -31.08 -37.32
CA GLN A 292 1.37 -30.19 -38.01
C GLN A 292 0.98 -30.10 -39.50
N ILE A 293 1.38 -29.02 -40.19
CA ILE A 293 2.02 -29.05 -41.53
C ILE A 293 2.57 -27.65 -41.86
N ASP A 294 3.72 -27.70 -42.52
CA ASP A 294 4.66 -26.67 -42.98
C ASP A 294 4.13 -25.71 -44.06
N ILE A 295 4.91 -24.65 -44.39
CA ILE A 295 5.37 -24.32 -45.76
C ILE A 295 6.42 -23.19 -45.77
N GLU A 296 7.48 -23.47 -46.53
CA GLU A 296 8.66 -22.72 -46.99
C GLU A 296 8.33 -21.46 -47.84
N GLU A 297 9.07 -20.35 -47.66
CA GLU A 297 10.24 -19.89 -48.44
C GLU A 297 9.90 -19.14 -49.75
N SER A 298 10.31 -17.87 -49.86
CA SER A 298 10.81 -17.30 -51.11
C SER A 298 11.62 -16.02 -50.88
N LEU A 299 12.89 -16.10 -51.27
CA LEU A 299 13.92 -15.07 -51.31
C LEU A 299 13.61 -13.98 -52.35
N ASP A 300 14.13 -12.77 -52.14
CA ASP A 300 14.81 -12.08 -53.24
C ASP A 300 15.92 -11.12 -52.78
N LYS A 301 17.06 -11.24 -53.46
CA LYS A 301 18.33 -10.54 -53.21
C LYS A 301 18.38 -9.22 -54.00
N LYS A 302 19.08 -8.21 -53.45
CA LYS A 302 20.01 -7.37 -54.23
C LYS A 302 20.98 -6.57 -53.34
N GLU A 303 22.25 -6.94 -53.49
CA GLU A 303 23.51 -6.23 -53.20
C GLU A 303 23.54 -4.82 -53.85
N ASN A 304 24.42 -3.85 -53.58
CA ASN A 304 25.58 -3.62 -52.71
C ASN A 304 25.88 -2.09 -52.82
N LYS A 305 26.38 -1.43 -51.76
CA LYS A 305 27.44 -0.39 -51.86
C LYS A 305 27.86 0.13 -50.49
N VAL A 306 29.12 -0.15 -50.15
CA VAL A 306 29.85 0.38 -48.99
C VAL A 306 30.22 1.84 -49.21
N LYS A 307 30.00 2.68 -48.18
CA LYS A 307 30.79 3.88 -47.90
C LYS A 307 30.88 4.07 -46.38
N GLU A 308 32.10 4.02 -45.87
CA GLU A 308 32.46 4.45 -44.52
C GLU A 308 32.15 5.94 -44.34
N ASN A 309 31.61 6.31 -43.17
CA ASN A 309 32.09 7.42 -42.34
C ASN A 309 31.26 7.58 -41.05
N THR A 310 31.97 7.48 -39.92
CA THR A 310 31.75 8.11 -38.60
C THR A 310 30.46 8.90 -38.38
N THR A 311 29.63 8.52 -37.39
CA THR A 311 28.75 9.48 -36.68
C THR A 311 28.22 8.95 -35.35
N GLU A 312 28.43 9.76 -34.31
CA GLU A 312 27.61 10.05 -33.12
C GLU A 312 26.33 9.21 -32.92
N ASN A 313 26.22 8.58 -31.74
CA ASN A 313 24.98 7.96 -31.27
C ASN A 313 23.92 9.04 -31.03
N LYS A 314 23.04 9.18 -32.02
CA LYS A 314 21.77 9.90 -31.92
C LYS A 314 20.79 9.19 -31.00
N ASP A 315 20.09 10.03 -30.25
CA ASP A 315 18.93 9.78 -29.42
C ASP A 315 17.96 8.75 -30.00
N LEU A 316 17.62 7.76 -29.16
CA LEU A 316 16.31 7.10 -29.24
C LEU A 316 15.28 8.13 -28.76
N ASP A 317 14.78 8.90 -29.72
CA ASP A 317 13.63 9.79 -29.60
C ASP A 317 12.38 8.96 -29.28
N THR A 318 12.29 8.57 -28.00
CA THR A 318 11.07 8.02 -27.43
C THR A 318 10.25 9.25 -27.07
N LYS A 319 9.13 9.48 -27.77
CA LYS A 319 8.18 10.55 -27.44
C LYS A 319 7.72 10.37 -25.99
N VAL A 320 8.43 11.01 -25.06
CA VAL A 320 8.07 11.12 -23.66
C VAL A 320 6.84 12.01 -23.62
N THR A 321 5.68 11.43 -23.33
CA THR A 321 4.51 12.23 -22.95
C THR A 321 4.74 12.70 -21.52
N VAL A 322 5.48 13.81 -21.39
CA VAL A 322 5.57 14.55 -20.12
C VAL A 322 4.22 15.22 -19.93
N TYR A 323 3.49 14.87 -18.87
CA TYR A 323 2.37 15.70 -18.45
C TYR A 323 2.97 16.97 -17.83
N PRO A 324 2.68 18.16 -18.39
CA PRO A 324 3.15 19.40 -17.79
C PRO A 324 2.62 19.50 -16.35
N SER A 325 3.43 20.08 -15.46
CA SER A 325 2.97 20.47 -14.12
C SER A 325 1.65 21.21 -14.25
N LEU A 326 0.68 20.90 -13.39
CA LEU A 326 -0.63 21.53 -13.39
C LEU A 326 -0.63 22.86 -12.61
N MET A 327 0.55 23.26 -12.13
CA MET A 327 0.87 24.55 -11.52
C MET A 327 1.70 25.39 -12.50
N LYS A 328 1.52 26.72 -12.48
CA LYS A 328 2.23 27.65 -13.36
C LYS A 328 3.72 27.75 -13.00
N ASP A 329 4.56 28.23 -13.91
CA ASP A 329 5.99 28.55 -13.66
C ASP A 329 6.23 29.50 -12.48
N LYS A 330 5.28 30.40 -12.21
CA LYS A 330 5.31 31.28 -11.02
C LYS A 330 5.08 30.52 -9.70
N ASP A 331 4.34 29.41 -9.75
CA ASP A 331 4.03 28.56 -8.60
C ASP A 331 5.07 27.43 -8.43
N LEU A 332 5.77 27.07 -9.51
CA LEU A 332 7.01 26.28 -9.49
C LEU A 332 8.12 27.00 -8.70
N LYS A 333 8.20 28.34 -8.78
CA LYS A 333 9.15 29.15 -7.99
C LYS A 333 8.82 29.21 -6.50
N SER A 334 7.55 29.02 -6.12
CA SER A 334 7.09 28.97 -4.71
C SER A 334 6.89 27.55 -4.20
N ARG A 335 7.26 26.54 -5.00
CA ARG A 335 7.09 25.11 -4.72
C ARG A 335 7.77 24.73 -3.42
N LYS A 336 6.97 24.34 -2.43
CA LYS A 336 7.46 23.84 -1.14
C LYS A 336 7.57 22.31 -1.07
N SER A 337 7.15 21.57 -2.12
CA SER A 337 7.14 20.09 -2.11
C SER A 337 7.28 19.46 -3.50
N LYS A 338 7.83 18.24 -3.57
CA LYS A 338 7.99 17.43 -4.80
C LYS A 338 6.71 16.75 -5.31
N GLY A 339 5.54 17.05 -4.76
CA GLY A 339 4.27 16.38 -5.10
C GLY A 339 4.20 14.92 -4.65
N ARG A 340 3.02 14.30 -4.73
CA ARG A 340 2.77 12.93 -4.29
C ARG A 340 1.55 12.32 -4.99
N MET A 341 1.61 11.00 -5.20
CA MET A 341 0.46 10.21 -5.62
C MET A 341 -0.54 9.91 -4.48
N CYS A 342 -1.72 9.42 -4.84
CA CYS A 342 -2.51 8.69 -3.87
C CYS A 342 -1.81 7.38 -3.45
N CYS A 343 -1.55 7.22 -2.15
CA CYS A 343 -0.93 6.02 -1.58
C CYS A 343 -1.62 4.70 -1.95
N GLY A 344 -2.93 4.73 -2.18
CA GLY A 344 -3.72 3.57 -2.61
C GLY A 344 -3.78 3.40 -4.14
N GLY A 345 -3.08 4.24 -4.90
CA GLY A 345 -3.12 4.26 -6.36
C GLY A 345 -4.49 4.60 -6.93
N ARG A 346 -5.27 5.43 -6.22
CA ARG A 346 -6.60 5.87 -6.66
C ARG A 346 -6.51 7.05 -7.60
N ASP A 347 -7.40 7.04 -8.57
CA ASP A 347 -7.70 8.21 -9.38
C ASP A 347 -8.61 9.19 -8.62
N PHE A 348 -8.42 10.47 -8.90
CA PHE A 348 -9.24 11.57 -8.42
C PHE A 348 -9.34 12.63 -9.52
N CYS A 349 -10.39 13.44 -9.52
CA CYS A 349 -10.49 14.57 -10.43
C CYS A 349 -9.73 15.76 -9.86
N LEU A 350 -8.80 16.31 -10.62
CA LEU A 350 -8.00 17.47 -10.25
C LEU A 350 -8.36 18.64 -11.16
N THR A 351 -8.87 19.71 -10.55
CA THR A 351 -9.19 20.97 -11.23
C THR A 351 -8.17 22.04 -10.84
N THR A 352 -7.57 22.68 -11.85
CA THR A 352 -6.64 23.80 -11.68
C THR A 352 -7.08 24.96 -12.56
N SER A 353 -6.36 26.09 -12.52
CA SER A 353 -6.64 27.20 -13.43
C SER A 353 -6.48 26.81 -14.90
N ASP A 354 -5.59 25.86 -15.17
CA ASP A 354 -5.20 25.47 -16.53
C ASP A 354 -6.03 24.26 -17.01
N GLU A 355 -6.61 23.50 -16.08
CA GLU A 355 -7.55 22.39 -16.31
C GLU A 355 -8.89 22.70 -15.62
N SER A 356 -9.57 23.75 -16.06
CA SER A 356 -10.79 24.29 -15.42
C SER A 356 -11.99 23.33 -15.43
N LYS A 357 -11.99 22.35 -16.35
CA LYS A 357 -13.01 21.28 -16.42
C LYS A 357 -12.72 20.12 -15.48
N GLY A 358 -11.55 20.09 -14.85
CA GLY A 358 -11.07 18.96 -14.06
C GLY A 358 -10.61 17.80 -14.93
N LYS A 359 -9.60 17.07 -14.45
CA LYS A 359 -9.03 15.91 -15.14
C LYS A 359 -8.72 14.80 -14.16
N LEU A 360 -8.96 13.56 -14.58
CA LEU A 360 -8.59 12.39 -13.81
C LEU A 360 -7.06 12.35 -13.60
N ALA A 361 -6.59 12.18 -12.37
CA ALA A 361 -5.19 12.12 -12.00
C ALA A 361 -4.97 11.16 -10.82
N THR A 362 -3.77 10.57 -10.75
CA THR A 362 -3.29 9.79 -9.60
C THR A 362 -2.24 10.52 -8.78
N TYR A 363 -1.74 11.65 -9.29
CA TYR A 363 -0.61 12.41 -8.78
C TYR A 363 -0.98 13.89 -8.67
N VAL A 364 -0.58 14.51 -7.55
CA VAL A 364 -0.67 15.96 -7.32
C VAL A 364 0.75 16.48 -7.13
N ASP A 365 1.10 17.55 -7.82
CA ASP A 365 2.43 18.17 -7.78
C ASP A 365 2.69 19.03 -6.53
N ASN A 366 1.68 19.19 -5.66
CA ASN A 366 1.75 19.87 -4.37
C ASN A 366 1.15 19.03 -3.22
N THR A 367 1.86 18.92 -2.09
CA THR A 367 1.38 18.30 -0.85
C THR A 367 1.13 19.30 0.28
N ASN A 368 1.38 20.60 0.06
CA ASN A 368 1.08 21.64 1.03
C ASN A 368 -0.36 22.14 0.83
N PHE A 369 -1.23 21.72 1.75
CA PHE A 369 -2.64 22.09 1.76
C PHE A 369 -2.98 23.00 2.94
N TYR A 370 -2.02 23.75 3.48
CA TYR A 370 -2.29 24.69 4.56
C TYR A 370 -3.42 25.65 4.18
N GLY A 371 -4.46 25.76 5.01
CA GLY A 371 -5.64 26.58 4.75
C GLY A 371 -6.72 25.95 3.86
N TYR A 372 -6.43 24.85 3.17
CA TYR A 372 -7.43 24.17 2.32
C TYR A 372 -8.58 23.62 3.16
N ARG A 373 -9.77 23.64 2.57
CA ARG A 373 -10.94 22.97 3.13
C ARG A 373 -10.87 21.49 2.76
N CYS A 374 -10.77 20.63 3.75
CA CYS A 374 -10.48 19.22 3.57
C CYS A 374 -11.61 18.38 4.17
N LEU A 375 -12.10 17.40 3.42
CA LEU A 375 -13.20 16.53 3.84
C LEU A 375 -12.71 15.11 4.16
N VAL A 376 -11.46 14.96 4.61
CA VAL A 376 -10.85 13.65 4.93
C VAL A 376 -11.71 12.78 5.86
N ASN A 377 -12.45 13.41 6.77
CA ASN A 377 -13.37 12.76 7.68
C ASN A 377 -14.53 12.02 6.99
N HIS A 378 -14.92 12.43 5.77
CA HIS A 378 -15.95 11.76 4.97
C HIS A 378 -15.44 10.57 4.17
N TYR A 379 -14.14 10.25 4.24
CA TYR A 379 -13.52 9.20 3.43
C TYR A 379 -12.77 8.18 4.27
N PHE A 380 -12.33 8.58 5.48
CA PHE A 380 -11.48 7.76 6.31
C PHE A 380 -11.91 7.77 7.77
N LEU A 381 -11.71 6.62 8.40
CA LEU A 381 -11.60 6.47 9.84
C LEU A 381 -10.35 5.65 10.16
N TYR A 382 -9.62 6.03 11.20
CA TYR A 382 -8.54 5.24 11.75
C TYR A 382 -8.87 4.88 13.19
N ILE A 383 -8.88 3.57 13.46
CA ILE A 383 -9.10 3.01 14.79
C ILE A 383 -7.78 2.39 15.25
N ASN A 384 -7.25 2.82 16.40
CA ASN A 384 -6.13 2.17 17.05
C ASN A 384 -6.61 1.36 18.25
N GLN A 385 -6.53 0.03 18.17
CA GLN A 385 -6.98 -0.84 19.25
C GLN A 385 -6.08 -0.81 20.48
N GLU A 386 -4.80 -0.49 20.36
CA GLU A 386 -3.92 -0.50 21.53
C GLU A 386 -4.07 0.78 22.35
N THR A 387 -4.13 1.95 21.69
CA THR A 387 -4.36 3.23 22.40
C THR A 387 -5.83 3.53 22.67
N ARG A 388 -6.73 2.75 22.07
CA ARG A 388 -8.19 2.95 22.09
C ARG A 388 -8.62 4.24 21.38
N ASP A 389 -7.68 5.02 20.83
CA ASP A 389 -7.99 6.30 20.18
C ASP A 389 -8.51 6.13 18.76
N ILE A 390 -9.36 7.06 18.37
CA ILE A 390 -9.93 7.15 17.02
C ILE A 390 -9.46 8.47 16.39
N TYR A 391 -9.09 8.41 15.12
CA TYR A 391 -8.70 9.56 14.30
C TYR A 391 -9.43 9.50 12.96
N HIS A 392 -9.53 10.60 12.21
CA HIS A 392 -10.00 10.50 10.82
C HIS A 392 -8.99 9.76 9.92
N HIS A 393 -7.68 9.90 10.18
CA HIS A 393 -6.66 9.15 9.44
C HIS A 393 -5.35 9.05 10.24
N GLN A 394 -4.67 7.90 10.15
CA GLN A 394 -3.42 7.53 10.86
C GLN A 394 -2.17 8.40 10.65
N THR A 395 -2.26 9.46 9.86
CA THR A 395 -1.11 10.34 9.52
C THR A 395 -1.55 11.79 9.39
N CYS A 396 -2.76 12.05 8.90
CA CYS A 396 -3.36 13.39 8.96
C CYS A 396 -3.61 13.78 10.42
N MET A 397 -4.42 12.96 11.12
CA MET A 397 -4.85 13.13 12.51
C MET A 397 -5.52 14.48 12.82
N VAL A 398 -5.83 15.31 11.80
CA VAL A 398 -6.59 16.54 12.02
C VAL A 398 -8.04 16.17 12.32
N ASN A 399 -8.56 16.62 13.46
CA ASN A 399 -9.92 16.40 13.91
C ASN A 399 -10.86 17.54 13.48
N LEU A 400 -12.16 17.44 13.82
CA LEU A 400 -13.17 18.45 13.51
C LEU A 400 -13.02 19.77 14.29
N GLU A 401 -12.05 19.88 15.20
CA GLU A 401 -11.69 21.11 15.92
C GLU A 401 -10.42 21.76 15.35
N ASN A 402 -9.94 21.28 14.19
CA ASN A 402 -8.66 21.62 13.55
C ASN A 402 -7.41 21.31 14.40
N ASP A 403 -7.51 20.43 15.39
CA ASP A 403 -6.37 19.93 16.16
C ASP A 403 -5.80 18.66 15.55
N VAL A 404 -4.49 18.43 15.68
CA VAL A 404 -3.84 17.17 15.28
C VAL A 404 -3.96 16.21 16.45
N ALA A 405 -5.15 15.68 16.69
CA ALA A 405 -5.50 14.92 17.88
C ALA A 405 -6.56 13.85 17.58
N PRO A 406 -6.79 12.88 18.49
CA PRO A 406 -7.93 11.98 18.39
C PRO A 406 -9.23 12.75 18.23
N ILE A 407 -10.18 12.18 17.50
CA ILE A 407 -11.58 12.62 17.57
C ILE A 407 -12.21 12.17 18.89
N GLY A 408 -11.69 11.10 19.49
CA GLY A 408 -12.13 10.58 20.78
C GLY A 408 -11.49 9.22 21.04
N ASN A 409 -12.05 8.50 22.01
CA ASN A 409 -11.57 7.21 22.46
C ASN A 409 -12.72 6.18 22.43
N LEU A 410 -12.42 4.93 22.09
CA LEU A 410 -13.40 3.85 21.97
C LEU A 410 -14.11 3.54 23.29
N ASP A 411 -13.41 3.74 24.40
CA ASP A 411 -13.95 3.50 25.75
C ASP A 411 -14.97 4.58 26.14
N ASN A 412 -15.06 5.68 25.37
CA ASN A 412 -16.08 6.71 25.46
C ASN A 412 -16.63 7.05 24.07
N SER A 413 -16.94 6.01 23.29
CA SER A 413 -17.39 6.13 21.90
C SER A 413 -18.76 6.80 21.78
N ASP A 414 -19.62 6.68 22.79
CA ASP A 414 -20.93 7.35 22.83
C ASP A 414 -20.81 8.88 22.73
N ALA A 415 -19.83 9.49 23.40
CA ALA A 415 -19.59 10.93 23.30
C ALA A 415 -19.21 11.38 21.87
N ILE A 416 -18.57 10.49 21.10
CA ILE A 416 -18.27 10.76 19.69
C ILE A 416 -19.57 10.74 18.88
N ILE A 417 -20.40 9.71 19.08
CA ILE A 417 -21.68 9.54 18.39
C ILE A 417 -22.63 10.70 18.71
N GLU A 418 -22.74 11.11 19.97
CA GLU A 418 -23.56 12.24 20.41
C GLU A 418 -23.13 13.54 19.72
N ARG A 419 -21.83 13.84 19.72
CA ARG A 419 -21.30 15.06 19.07
C ARG A 419 -21.57 15.07 17.55
N LEU A 420 -21.39 13.93 16.88
CA LEU A 420 -21.66 13.84 15.43
C LEU A 420 -23.16 13.95 15.13
N THR A 421 -24.00 13.31 15.93
CA THR A 421 -25.47 13.40 15.81
C THR A 421 -25.96 14.83 16.02
N LYS A 422 -25.33 15.58 16.92
CA LYS A 422 -25.61 17.00 17.12
C LYS A 422 -25.41 17.81 15.83
N TYR A 423 -24.28 17.65 15.15
CA TYR A 423 -24.03 18.33 13.87
C TYR A 423 -25.05 17.96 12.78
N GLU A 424 -25.45 16.68 12.72
CA GLU A 424 -26.49 16.22 11.78
C GLU A 424 -27.87 16.85 12.10
N THR A 425 -28.19 16.99 13.39
CA THR A 425 -29.45 17.56 13.88
C THR A 425 -29.51 19.06 13.67
N GLU A 426 -28.42 19.76 13.97
CA GLU A 426 -28.25 21.21 13.76
C GLU A 426 -28.12 21.58 12.26
N LYS A 427 -28.04 20.58 11.38
CA LYS A 427 -27.85 20.75 9.93
C LYS A 427 -26.61 21.59 9.59
N SER A 428 -25.59 21.51 10.43
CA SER A 428 -24.35 22.27 10.33
C SER A 428 -23.18 21.38 10.65
N TRP A 429 -22.25 21.24 9.71
CA TRP A 429 -21.12 20.31 9.82
C TRP A 429 -19.78 21.03 9.70
N PRO A 430 -18.86 20.86 10.67
CA PRO A 430 -17.57 21.51 10.62
C PRO A 430 -16.70 20.95 9.49
N VAL A 431 -16.06 21.84 8.73
CA VAL A 431 -15.09 21.47 7.71
C VAL A 431 -13.68 21.82 8.17
N ILE A 432 -12.80 20.81 8.09
CA ILE A 432 -11.40 20.94 8.45
C ILE A 432 -10.75 22.00 7.57
N SER A 433 -10.10 22.96 8.23
CA SER A 433 -9.25 23.94 7.55
C SER A 433 -7.82 23.61 7.89
N CYS A 434 -7.15 22.96 6.94
CA CYS A 434 -5.96 22.17 7.21
C CYS A 434 -4.84 23.02 7.84
N PRO A 435 -4.40 22.71 9.08
CA PRO A 435 -3.31 23.44 9.74
C PRO A 435 -1.93 22.96 9.27
N LYS A 436 -1.85 21.87 8.50
CA LYS A 436 -0.59 21.22 8.13
C LYS A 436 -0.05 21.79 6.82
N THR A 437 1.27 22.00 6.77
CA THR A 437 2.01 22.40 5.56
C THR A 437 2.46 21.20 4.71
N PHE A 438 2.20 19.98 5.17
CA PHE A 438 2.50 18.74 4.47
C PHE A 438 1.37 17.72 4.67
N CYS A 439 0.90 17.14 3.57
CA CYS A 439 -0.11 16.10 3.55
C CYS A 439 0.52 14.79 3.04
N GLY A 440 0.76 13.86 3.96
CA GLY A 440 1.38 12.57 3.65
C GLY A 440 0.41 11.48 3.20
N CYS A 441 -0.89 11.76 3.08
CA CYS A 441 -1.91 10.76 2.80
C CYS A 441 -3.21 11.39 2.30
N GLY A 442 -4.10 10.57 1.75
CA GLY A 442 -5.45 11.05 1.40
C GLY A 442 -5.43 12.08 0.28
N MET A 443 -4.43 12.07 -0.60
CA MET A 443 -4.39 12.98 -1.76
C MET A 443 -5.68 12.92 -2.58
N CYS A 444 -6.29 11.73 -2.68
CA CYS A 444 -7.51 11.44 -3.44
C CYS A 444 -8.84 11.82 -2.76
N VAL A 445 -8.82 12.55 -1.64
CA VAL A 445 -10.08 13.02 -1.01
C VAL A 445 -10.39 14.45 -1.40
N ASP A 446 -11.65 14.81 -1.28
CA ASP A 446 -12.13 16.16 -1.55
C ASP A 446 -11.36 17.21 -0.76
N LYS A 447 -10.76 18.13 -1.50
CA LYS A 447 -10.05 19.28 -0.99
C LYS A 447 -10.28 20.46 -1.90
N ILE A 448 -10.46 21.62 -1.32
CA ILE A 448 -10.61 22.83 -2.10
C ILE A 448 -9.82 23.98 -1.50
N ASP A 449 -9.21 24.74 -2.38
CA ASP A 449 -8.53 25.98 -2.06
C ASP A 449 -9.53 26.97 -1.44
N PRO A 450 -9.15 27.69 -0.35
CA PRO A 450 -10.03 28.65 0.30
C PRO A 450 -10.52 29.80 -0.58
N GLU A 451 -9.91 30.03 -1.76
CA GLU A 451 -10.42 30.98 -2.75
C GLU A 451 -11.78 30.57 -3.35
N HIS A 452 -12.18 29.30 -3.23
CA HIS A 452 -13.47 28.81 -3.70
C HIS A 452 -14.44 28.64 -2.53
N ASP A 453 -15.72 28.94 -2.74
CA ASP A 453 -16.74 28.69 -1.74
C ASP A 453 -17.10 27.20 -1.70
N ILE A 454 -16.91 26.58 -0.53
CA ILE A 454 -17.29 25.18 -0.31
C ILE A 454 -18.81 24.97 -0.33
N LYS A 455 -19.61 26.03 -0.11
CA LYS A 455 -21.07 25.96 -0.22
C LYS A 455 -21.50 25.73 -1.67
N GLU A 456 -20.75 26.29 -2.62
CA GLU A 456 -20.95 26.07 -4.06
C GLU A 456 -20.35 24.73 -4.54
N HIS A 457 -19.36 24.21 -3.79
CA HIS A 457 -18.70 22.94 -4.05
C HIS A 457 -18.88 21.96 -2.90
N ASN A 458 -20.11 21.49 -2.69
CA ASN A 458 -20.47 20.63 -1.55
C ASN A 458 -20.06 19.15 -1.69
N PHE A 459 -19.43 18.76 -2.80
CA PHE A 459 -18.96 17.39 -3.07
C PHE A 459 -20.04 16.30 -2.90
N GLY A 460 -21.31 16.65 -3.13
CA GLY A 460 -22.44 15.75 -2.94
C GLY A 460 -22.83 15.53 -1.48
N ILE A 461 -22.36 16.37 -0.55
CA ILE A 461 -22.87 16.48 0.82
C ILE A 461 -24.02 17.48 0.81
N THR A 462 -25.25 17.00 1.03
CA THR A 462 -26.46 17.79 0.74
C THR A 462 -27.41 17.97 1.92
N LYS A 463 -27.23 17.23 3.01
CA LYS A 463 -28.18 17.26 4.15
C LYS A 463 -27.77 18.20 5.28
N VAL A 464 -26.60 18.83 5.16
CA VAL A 464 -26.05 19.78 6.13
C VAL A 464 -25.37 20.92 5.40
N GLU A 465 -25.31 22.08 6.04
CA GLU A 465 -24.42 23.16 5.64
C GLU A 465 -22.98 22.83 6.05
N LEU A 466 -22.04 22.99 5.12
CA LEU A 466 -20.61 22.84 5.37
C LEU A 466 -20.04 24.15 5.92
N VAL A 467 -19.55 24.12 7.16
CA VAL A 467 -19.05 25.31 7.86
C VAL A 467 -17.54 25.19 8.08
N PRO A 468 -16.72 25.92 7.30
CA PRO A 468 -15.28 25.93 7.49
C PRO A 468 -14.85 26.40 8.88
N ASN A 469 -14.06 25.59 9.56
CA ASN A 469 -13.42 25.99 10.81
C ASN A 469 -12.47 27.17 10.63
N LYS A 470 -12.22 27.89 11.73
CA LYS A 470 -11.14 28.89 11.76
C LYS A 470 -9.79 28.20 11.60
N LEU A 471 -8.98 28.68 10.66
CA LEU A 471 -7.63 28.18 10.43
C LEU A 471 -6.76 28.41 11.69
N LYS A 472 -6.12 27.35 12.17
CA LYS A 472 -5.13 27.40 13.25
C LYS A 472 -3.73 27.36 12.64
N LYS A 473 -2.79 28.09 13.24
CA LYS A 473 -1.37 27.85 12.98
C LYS A 473 -0.92 26.60 13.73
N MET A 474 0.16 25.97 13.28
CA MET A 474 0.65 24.74 13.92
C MET A 474 1.05 24.97 15.38
N GLU A 475 1.59 26.14 15.74
CA GLU A 475 1.91 26.49 17.13
C GLU A 475 0.69 26.56 18.06
N ASP A 476 -0.49 26.89 17.50
CA ASP A 476 -1.75 27.00 18.23
C ASP A 476 -2.59 25.71 18.17
N THR A 477 -2.05 24.68 17.52
CA THR A 477 -2.74 23.41 17.25
C THR A 477 -2.38 22.39 18.31
N ARG A 478 -3.38 21.89 19.06
CA ARG A 478 -3.15 20.80 20.00
C ARG A 478 -2.69 19.57 19.21
N THR A 479 -1.56 18.99 19.62
CA THR A 479 -0.95 17.85 18.92
C THR A 479 -0.84 16.64 19.83
N ILE A 480 -1.68 15.64 19.56
CA ILE A 480 -1.65 14.31 20.17
C ILE A 480 -1.66 13.31 19.02
N THR A 481 -0.50 12.73 18.75
CA THR A 481 -0.31 11.76 17.68
C THR A 481 -0.40 10.33 18.20
N VAL A 482 -0.58 9.37 17.28
CA VAL A 482 -0.43 7.94 17.60
C VAL A 482 0.94 7.66 18.21
N ARG A 483 2.01 8.26 17.70
CA ARG A 483 3.38 8.11 18.22
C ARG A 483 3.44 8.51 19.69
N THR A 484 3.02 9.74 20.01
CA THR A 484 3.06 10.27 21.38
C THR A 484 2.19 9.47 22.34
N ARG A 485 1.04 8.94 21.88
CA ARG A 485 0.15 8.11 22.71
C ARG A 485 0.75 6.74 23.01
N MET A 486 1.38 6.11 22.01
CA MET A 486 2.09 4.85 22.21
C MET A 486 3.31 5.02 23.11
N GLU A 487 4.07 6.10 22.95
CA GLU A 487 5.20 6.43 23.84
C GLU A 487 4.72 6.57 25.30
N SER A 488 3.57 7.21 25.54
CA SER A 488 2.98 7.30 26.89
C SER A 488 2.59 5.94 27.48
N ILE A 489 2.11 5.00 26.66
CA ILE A 489 1.81 3.63 27.10
C ILE A 489 3.10 2.90 27.47
N ASP A 490 4.12 3.01 26.62
CA ASP A 490 5.43 2.37 26.86
C ASP A 490 6.07 2.91 28.15
N ASP A 491 5.99 4.22 28.40
CA ASP A 491 6.49 4.85 29.63
C ASP A 491 5.73 4.39 30.88
N ALA A 492 4.39 4.29 30.80
CA ALA A 492 3.57 3.79 31.91
C ALA A 492 3.93 2.34 32.28
N LEU A 493 4.06 1.48 31.28
CA LEU A 493 4.49 0.08 31.46
C LEU A 493 5.91 -0.01 32.03
N TYR A 494 6.81 0.88 31.64
CA TYR A 494 8.16 0.94 32.19
C TYR A 494 8.13 1.27 33.69
N ILE A 495 7.34 2.27 34.10
CA ILE A 495 7.19 2.68 35.51
C ILE A 495 6.57 1.56 36.34
N GLU A 496 5.51 0.90 35.85
CA GLU A 496 4.89 -0.24 36.53
C GLU A 496 5.89 -1.38 36.76
N ASN A 497 6.67 -1.75 35.74
CA ASN A 497 7.69 -2.80 35.87
C ASN A 497 8.83 -2.43 36.82
N PHE A 498 9.14 -1.13 36.96
CA PHE A 498 10.16 -0.67 37.90
C PHE A 498 9.67 -0.74 39.35
N ASN A 499 8.40 -0.44 39.60
CA ASN A 499 7.79 -0.45 40.95
C ASN A 499 7.48 -1.87 41.48
N VAL A 500 7.56 -2.89 40.62
CA VAL A 500 7.36 -4.31 40.98
C VAL A 500 8.68 -5.02 41.31
N ARG A 501 9.84 -4.36 41.08
CA ARG A 501 11.17 -4.81 41.49
C ARG A 501 11.60 -4.14 42.79
#